data_AF-A0A4R7ZB53-F1
#
_entry.id   AF-A0A4R7ZB53-F1
#
_cell.length_a   1.000
_cell.length_b   1.000
_cell.length_c   1.000
_cell.angle_alpha   90.00
_cell.angle_beta   90.00
_cell.angle_gamma   90.00
#
_symmetry.space_group_name_H-M   'P 1'
#
loop_
_entity.id
_entity.type
_entity.pdbx_description
1 polymer ?
#
loop_
_entity_poly.entity_id
_entity_poly.type
_entity_poly.pdbx_seq_one_letter_code
_entity_poly.pdbx_strand_id
1 'polypeptide(L)'
;MTQEPFDTSEESHRDRREHGGGDALRPDDDALARRTEEERVEAGIDAYDPDEVPPATDVPASDDVTDTEEYREEEAEIKRQTEESELYPLTDRHPFPPSHYDKS
;
A
#
# COMPACT_ATOMS: atom_id res chain seq x y z
N MET A 1 0.50 7.40 -49.65
CA MET A 1 0.94 7.71 -48.28
C MET A 1 1.78 6.55 -47.81
N THR A 2 3.10 6.71 -47.78
CA THR A 2 4.06 5.68 -47.36
C THR A 2 4.30 5.87 -45.87
N GLN A 3 4.01 4.87 -45.06
CA GLN A 3 4.35 4.88 -43.63
C GLN A 3 5.75 4.29 -43.50
N GLU A 4 6.73 5.12 -43.18
CA GLU A 4 8.03 4.62 -42.71
C GLU A 4 7.88 4.09 -41.28
N PRO A 5 8.51 2.95 -40.94
CA PRO A 5 8.55 2.50 -39.56
C PRO A 5 9.52 3.40 -38.78
N PHE A 6 9.09 3.88 -37.61
CA PHE A 6 10.00 4.52 -36.66
C PHE A 6 10.89 3.45 -36.04
N ASP A 7 12.19 3.60 -36.22
CA ASP A 7 13.20 2.74 -35.61
C ASP A 7 13.20 2.97 -34.09
N THR A 8 12.96 1.91 -33.31
CA THR A 8 12.97 1.92 -31.84
C THR A 8 14.19 1.17 -31.30
N SER A 9 15.37 1.41 -31.89
CA SER A 9 16.62 0.90 -31.34
C SER A 9 17.04 1.67 -30.08
N GLU A 10 16.29 1.48 -28.98
CA GLU A 10 16.81 1.73 -27.63
C GLU A 10 17.02 0.38 -26.95
N GLU A 11 18.17 -0.24 -27.26
CA GLU A 11 18.74 -1.29 -26.42
C GLU A 11 19.14 -0.69 -25.07
N SER A 12 18.20 -0.66 -24.13
CA SER A 12 18.52 -0.49 -22.72
C SER A 12 17.86 -1.60 -21.91
N HIS A 13 18.43 -2.79 -21.98
CA HIS A 13 18.18 -3.85 -21.01
C HIS A 13 18.81 -3.45 -19.67
N ARG A 14 18.15 -2.57 -18.91
CA ARG A 14 18.43 -2.48 -17.47
C ARG A 14 18.06 -3.82 -16.85
N ASP A 15 19.06 -4.54 -16.37
CA ASP A 15 18.86 -5.77 -15.61
C ASP A 15 18.01 -5.42 -14.37
N ARG A 16 16.77 -5.90 -14.34
CA ARG A 16 15.80 -5.63 -13.28
C ARG A 16 15.99 -6.52 -12.05
N ARG A 17 17.00 -7.39 -12.04
CA ARG A 17 17.24 -8.33 -10.93
C ARG A 17 18.00 -7.69 -9.77
N GLU A 18 18.61 -6.53 -10.00
CA GLU A 18 19.13 -5.69 -8.93
C GLU A 18 17.99 -4.80 -8.42
N HIS A 19 17.17 -5.32 -7.51
CA HIS A 19 16.45 -4.45 -6.58
C HIS A 19 17.52 -3.72 -5.78
N GLY A 20 17.76 -2.44 -6.12
CA GLY A 20 18.84 -1.61 -5.57
C GLY A 20 18.97 -1.84 -4.06
N GLY A 21 20.02 -2.58 -3.69
CA GLY A 21 20.26 -2.99 -2.32
C GLY A 21 20.34 -1.74 -1.45
N GLY A 22 19.32 -1.52 -0.63
CA GLY A 22 19.20 -0.35 0.22
C GLY A 22 20.35 -0.23 1.22
N ASP A 23 21.09 -1.31 1.49
CA ASP A 23 22.26 -1.34 2.36
C ASP A 23 23.38 -0.39 1.93
N ALA A 24 23.54 -0.09 0.63
CA ALA A 24 24.53 0.86 0.14
C ALA A 24 24.10 2.34 0.29
N LEU A 25 22.84 2.59 0.65
CA LEU A 25 22.25 3.93 0.80
C LEU A 25 21.72 4.18 2.22
N ARG A 26 21.90 3.26 3.18
CA ARG A 26 21.46 3.48 4.56
C ARG A 26 22.25 4.64 5.15
N PRO A 27 21.59 5.73 5.56
CA PRO A 27 22.25 6.80 6.30
C PRO A 27 22.88 6.24 7.58
N ASP A 28 23.95 6.87 8.05
CA ASP A 28 24.53 6.59 9.35
C ASP A 28 23.49 6.90 10.45
N ASP A 29 22.98 5.85 11.09
CA ASP A 29 21.94 5.94 12.12
C ASP A 29 22.41 6.76 13.34
N ASP A 30 23.70 6.73 13.69
CA ASP A 30 24.27 7.52 14.80
C ASP A 30 24.34 9.00 14.43
N ALA A 31 24.68 9.30 13.17
CA ALA A 31 24.64 10.67 12.65
C ALA A 31 23.20 11.21 12.58
N LEU A 32 22.24 10.36 12.21
CA LEU A 32 20.82 10.71 12.18
C LEU A 32 20.31 11.02 13.60
N ALA A 33 20.60 10.14 14.57
CA ALA A 33 20.19 10.32 15.97
C ALA A 33 20.71 11.64 16.56
N ARG A 34 21.98 11.98 16.30
CA ARG A 34 22.57 13.25 16.77
C ARG A 34 21.89 14.46 16.17
N ARG A 35 21.59 14.45 14.86
CA ARG A 35 20.92 15.57 14.20
C ARG A 35 19.50 15.75 14.75
N THR A 36 18.76 14.66 14.94
CA THR A 36 17.40 14.72 15.50
C THR A 36 17.38 15.26 16.93
N GLU A 37 18.39 14.93 17.75
CA GLU A 37 18.57 15.53 19.08
C GLU A 37 18.82 17.04 19.00
N GLU A 38 19.75 17.46 18.13
CA GLU A 38 20.09 18.87 17.94
C GLU A 38 18.88 19.69 17.47
N GLU A 39 18.12 19.17 16.50
CA GLU A 39 16.89 19.79 16.01
C GLU A 39 15.82 19.91 17.09
N ARG A 40 15.69 18.89 17.95
CA ARG A 40 14.73 18.91 19.07
C ARG A 40 15.12 19.95 20.12
N VAL A 41 16.40 20.04 20.48
CA VAL A 41 16.93 21.04 21.42
C VAL A 41 16.78 22.45 20.85
N GLU A 42 17.09 22.67 19.57
CA GLU A 42 16.93 23.97 18.90
C GLU A 42 15.45 24.40 18.84
N ALA A 43 14.55 23.46 18.55
CA ALA A 43 13.11 23.70 18.54
C ALA A 43 12.51 23.87 19.95
N GLY A 44 13.29 23.62 21.01
CA GLY A 44 12.81 23.62 22.39
C GLY A 44 11.71 22.58 22.64
N ILE A 45 11.74 21.46 21.90
CA ILE A 45 10.77 20.37 22.04
C ILE A 45 11.30 19.40 23.09
N ASP A 46 10.51 19.11 24.11
CA ASP A 46 10.87 18.13 25.14
C ASP A 46 10.77 16.70 24.60
N ALA A 47 11.42 15.76 25.30
CA ALA A 47 11.24 14.35 25.01
C ALA A 47 9.79 13.93 25.28
N TYR A 48 9.26 13.00 24.48
CA TYR A 48 7.91 12.49 24.68
C TYR A 48 7.76 11.85 26.06
N ASP A 49 6.84 12.38 26.87
CA ASP A 49 6.41 11.82 28.15
C ASP A 49 4.93 11.41 28.05
N PRO A 50 4.60 10.10 28.13
CA PRO A 50 3.22 9.63 28.07
C PRO A 50 2.34 10.15 29.22
N ASP A 51 2.93 10.55 30.36
CA ASP A 51 2.20 11.14 31.49
C ASP A 51 1.81 12.62 31.24
N GLU A 52 2.48 13.28 30.29
CA GLU A 52 2.16 14.66 29.86
C GLU A 52 1.18 14.71 28.67
N VAL A 53 0.87 13.56 28.07
CA VAL A 53 -0.10 13.48 26.97
C VAL A 53 -1.52 13.57 27.53
N PRO A 54 -2.32 14.57 27.11
CA PRO A 54 -3.72 14.62 27.48
C PRO A 54 -4.44 13.33 27.04
N PRO A 55 -5.44 12.85 27.78
CA PRO A 55 -6.22 11.70 27.34
C PRO A 55 -6.81 11.97 25.95
N ALA A 56 -6.87 10.92 25.13
CA ALA A 56 -7.50 11.02 23.81
C ALA A 56 -8.91 11.59 23.96
N THR A 57 -9.19 12.69 23.25
CA THR A 57 -10.48 13.38 23.28
C THR A 57 -11.45 12.82 22.25
N ASP A 58 -10.96 12.03 21.31
CA ASP A 58 -11.78 11.40 20.28
C ASP A 58 -12.65 10.32 20.90
N VAL A 59 -13.97 10.48 20.76
CA VAL A 59 -14.92 9.44 21.10
C VAL A 59 -14.73 8.31 20.10
N PRO A 60 -14.47 7.07 20.51
CA PRO A 60 -14.42 5.96 19.57
C PRO A 60 -15.76 5.91 18.83
N ALA A 61 -15.72 5.67 17.51
CA ALA A 61 -16.93 5.44 16.74
C ALA A 61 -17.76 4.37 17.49
N SER A 62 -18.99 4.73 17.84
CA SER A 62 -19.81 3.93 18.75
C SER A 62 -20.49 2.77 18.03
N ASP A 63 -20.60 2.88 16.72
CA ASP A 63 -21.38 1.96 15.89
C ASP A 63 -20.46 0.98 15.19
N ASP A 64 -20.80 -0.30 15.28
CA ASP A 64 -20.23 -1.31 14.41
C ASP A 64 -20.65 -1.00 12.97
N VAL A 65 -19.68 -0.90 12.06
CA VAL A 65 -19.94 -0.63 10.63
C VAL A 65 -20.84 -1.70 10.02
N THR A 66 -20.79 -2.94 10.55
CA THR A 66 -21.64 -4.04 10.07
C THR A 66 -23.13 -3.84 10.38
N ASP A 67 -23.45 -2.94 11.31
CA ASP A 67 -24.82 -2.57 11.66
C ASP A 67 -25.40 -1.43 10.82
N THR A 68 -24.63 -0.86 9.90
CA THR A 68 -25.13 0.16 8.99
C THR A 68 -26.09 -0.43 7.96
N GLU A 69 -27.06 0.36 7.49
CA GLU A 69 -27.97 -0.05 6.41
C GLU A 69 -27.21 -0.35 5.13
N GLU A 70 -26.26 0.53 4.76
CA GLU A 70 -25.39 0.38 3.59
C GLU A 70 -24.68 -0.98 3.59
N TYR A 71 -24.03 -1.36 4.70
CA TYR A 71 -23.34 -2.65 4.80
C TYR A 71 -24.28 -3.84 4.63
N ARG A 72 -25.47 -3.80 5.26
CA ARG A 72 -26.45 -4.90 5.15
C ARG A 72 -27.03 -5.00 3.74
N GLU A 73 -27.24 -3.88 3.06
CA GLU A 73 -27.66 -3.85 1.66
C GLU A 73 -26.59 -4.44 0.73
N GLU A 74 -25.33 -4.04 0.91
CA GLU A 74 -24.20 -4.59 0.14
C GLU A 74 -24.01 -6.09 0.37
N GLU A 75 -24.11 -6.58 1.61
CA GLU A 75 -24.05 -8.01 1.92
C GLU A 75 -25.21 -8.78 1.25
N ALA A 76 -26.43 -8.21 1.24
CA ALA A 76 -27.56 -8.81 0.55
C ALA A 76 -27.36 -8.86 -0.97
N GLU A 77 -26.76 -7.82 -1.54
CA GLU A 77 -26.40 -7.73 -2.96
C GLU A 77 -25.35 -8.77 -3.35
N ILE A 78 -24.24 -8.86 -2.59
CA ILE A 78 -23.18 -9.85 -2.79
C ILE A 78 -23.75 -11.28 -2.73
N LYS A 79 -24.65 -11.52 -1.78
CA LYS A 79 -25.35 -12.81 -1.68
C LYS A 79 -26.16 -13.10 -2.93
N ARG A 80 -26.99 -12.15 -3.40
CA ARG A 80 -27.78 -12.33 -4.63
C ARG A 80 -26.88 -12.61 -5.83
N GLN A 81 -25.83 -11.82 -6.04
CA GLN A 81 -24.88 -11.99 -7.14
C GLN A 81 -24.17 -13.35 -7.10
N THR A 82 -23.84 -13.85 -5.90
CA THR A 82 -23.24 -15.18 -5.74
C THR A 82 -24.25 -16.29 -6.07
N GLU A 83 -25.50 -16.16 -5.65
CA GLU A 83 -26.59 -17.10 -5.95
C GLU A 83 -26.94 -17.10 -7.46
N GLU A 84 -26.92 -15.93 -8.10
CA GLU A 84 -27.15 -15.75 -9.54
C GLU A 84 -25.90 -16.04 -10.40
N SER A 85 -24.78 -16.43 -9.77
CA SER A 85 -23.50 -16.70 -10.45
C SER A 85 -22.94 -15.52 -11.25
N GLU A 86 -23.25 -14.30 -10.81
CA GLU A 86 -22.65 -13.05 -11.30
C GLU A 86 -21.29 -12.78 -10.62
N LEU A 87 -21.15 -13.22 -9.36
CA LEU A 87 -19.90 -13.16 -8.59
C LEU A 87 -19.45 -14.58 -8.21
N TYR A 88 -18.15 -14.87 -8.38
CA TYR A 88 -17.57 -16.18 -8.07
C TYR A 88 -16.54 -16.07 -6.94
N PRO A 89 -16.59 -16.95 -5.92
CA PRO A 89 -15.54 -17.01 -4.91
C PRO A 89 -14.23 -17.51 -5.52
N LEU A 90 -13.12 -17.00 -4.99
CA LEU A 90 -11.78 -17.46 -5.35
C LEU A 90 -11.64 -18.95 -4.97
N THR A 91 -11.48 -19.80 -5.98
CA THR A 91 -11.40 -21.26 -5.84
C THR A 91 -10.46 -21.83 -6.91
N ASP A 92 -10.10 -23.11 -6.87
CA ASP A 92 -9.30 -23.74 -7.94
C ASP A 92 -9.96 -23.65 -9.32
N ARG A 93 -11.30 -23.53 -9.36
CA ARG A 93 -12.08 -23.34 -10.60
C ARG A 93 -12.11 -21.87 -11.05
N HIS A 94 -11.96 -20.94 -10.12
CA HIS A 94 -11.91 -19.50 -10.36
C HIS A 94 -10.67 -18.91 -9.69
N PRO A 95 -9.45 -19.30 -10.12
CA PRO A 95 -8.22 -18.79 -9.51
C PRO A 95 -7.95 -17.37 -9.99
N PHE A 96 -7.06 -16.67 -9.30
CA PHE A 96 -6.47 -15.46 -9.86
C PHE A 96 -5.79 -15.77 -11.20
N PRO A 97 -5.73 -14.80 -12.12
CA PRO A 97 -4.91 -14.96 -13.31
C PRO A 97 -3.45 -15.26 -12.92
N PRO A 98 -2.71 -16.01 -13.75
CA PRO A 98 -1.32 -16.31 -13.47
C PRO A 98 -0.51 -15.00 -13.42
N SER A 99 0.49 -14.94 -12.54
CA SER A 99 1.39 -13.78 -12.46
C SER A 99 2.21 -13.56 -13.74
N HIS A 100 2.35 -14.62 -14.56
CA HIS A 100 3.01 -14.59 -15.85
C HIS A 100 2.15 -15.33 -16.88
N TYR A 101 1.88 -14.66 -17.99
CA TYR A 101 1.30 -15.28 -19.18
C TYR A 101 2.43 -15.80 -20.07
N ASP A 102 2.23 -16.98 -20.67
CA ASP A 102 3.14 -17.46 -21.69
C ASP A 102 3.17 -16.48 -22.86
N LYS A 103 4.39 -16.16 -23.31
CA LYS A 103 4.61 -15.29 -24.48
C LYS A 103 4.56 -16.17 -25.72
N SER A 104 3.44 -16.14 -26.44
CA SER A 104 3.28 -16.71 -27.78
C SER A 104 4.16 -16.00 -28.81
#